data_AF-A0A947S6E5-F1
#
_entry.id   AF-A0A947S6E5-F1
#
_cell.length_a   1.000
_cell.length_b   1.000
_cell.length_c   1.000
_cell.angle_alpha   90.00
_cell.angle_beta   90.00
_cell.angle_gamma   90.00
#
_symmetry.space_group_name_H-M   'P 1'
#
loop_
_entity.id
_entity.type
_entity.pdbx_description
1 polymer ?
#
loop_
_entity_poly.entity_id
_entity_poly.type
_entity_poly.pdbx_seq_one_letter_code
_entity_poly.pdbx_strand_id
1 'polypeptide(L)'
;MFKDWAINVAGCLYEKEGKQVATLSCIPAIFLNILNALLMFAGLIALLMFIIGGFKIMNTAGDAKKIEEAKNVFTFAIIGLMIVLLSFVAIRVISIVTGVECITQFGFGCAS
;
A
#
# COMPACT_ATOMS: atom_id res chain seq x y z
N MET A 1 -8.25 15.13 -1.87
CA MET A 1 -7.75 13.73 -1.86
C MET A 1 -6.28 13.64 -2.25
N PHE A 2 -5.74 14.47 -3.16
CA PHE A 2 -4.32 14.47 -3.55
C PHE A 2 -3.42 15.49 -2.81
N LYS A 3 -3.89 16.05 -1.68
CA LYS A 3 -3.24 17.21 -1.03
C LYS A 3 -2.12 16.82 -0.04
N ASP A 4 -2.02 15.53 0.31
CA ASP A 4 -1.09 15.03 1.32
C ASP A 4 0.15 14.34 0.72
N TRP A 5 0.42 14.51 -0.58
CA TRP A 5 1.54 13.87 -1.29
C TRP A 5 2.91 14.52 -1.05
N ALA A 6 2.97 15.61 -0.28
CA ALA A 6 4.25 16.19 0.09
C ALA A 6 5.04 15.21 0.98
N ILE A 7 6.30 14.99 0.62
CA ILE A 7 7.25 14.20 1.41
C ILE A 7 7.37 14.82 2.80
N ASN A 8 6.69 14.21 3.77
CA ASN A 8 6.55 14.80 5.09
C ASN A 8 7.48 14.10 6.08
N VAL A 9 8.69 14.66 6.21
CA VAL A 9 9.68 14.25 7.23
C VAL A 9 9.54 15.07 8.52
N ALA A 10 8.62 16.04 8.57
CA ALA A 10 8.47 16.97 9.68
C ALA A 10 8.01 16.29 10.98
N GLY A 11 7.42 15.09 10.90
CA GLY A 11 7.01 14.31 12.07
C GLY A 11 8.10 13.49 12.74
N CYS A 12 9.29 13.32 12.13
CA CYS A 12 10.34 12.43 12.65
C CYS A 12 11.60 13.16 13.17
N LEU A 13 11.72 14.45 12.87
CA LEU A 13 12.81 15.31 13.34
C LEU A 13 12.40 15.90 14.68
N TYR A 14 13.17 15.63 15.73
CA TYR A 14 12.96 16.24 17.03
C TYR A 14 13.84 17.47 17.12
N GLU A 15 13.25 18.65 17.32
CA GLU A 15 14.02 19.88 17.48
C GLU A 15 14.44 20.04 18.95
N LYS A 16 15.73 19.83 19.21
CA LYS A 16 16.37 20.10 20.49
C LYS A 16 17.43 21.17 20.26
N GLU A 17 17.28 22.31 20.93
CA GLU A 17 18.24 23.43 20.92
C GLU A 17 18.60 23.96 19.52
N GLY A 18 17.60 24.13 18.64
CA GLY A 18 17.79 24.73 17.31
C GLY A 18 18.58 23.89 16.32
N LYS A 19 18.80 22.60 16.62
CA LYS A 19 19.44 21.63 15.72
C LYS A 19 18.51 20.44 15.48
N GLN A 20 18.26 20.13 14.21
CA GLN A 20 17.41 19.00 13.84
C GLN A 20 18.22 17.71 13.93
N VAL A 21 17.80 16.81 14.82
CA VAL A 21 18.39 15.48 14.96
C VAL A 21 17.41 14.43 14.46
N ALA A 22 17.89 13.53 13.61
CA ALA A 22 17.11 12.41 13.10
C ALA A 22 16.98 11.34 14.21
N THR A 23 15.74 10.98 14.55
CA THR A 23 15.45 9.89 15.49
C THR A 23 15.28 8.56 14.75
N LEU A 24 15.32 7.42 15.46
CA LEU A 24 15.06 6.10 14.84
C LEU A 24 13.70 6.04 14.14
N SER A 25 12.73 6.84 14.58
CA SER A 25 11.41 7.01 13.96
C SER A 25 11.45 7.62 12.55
N CYS A 26 12.60 8.14 12.09
CA CYS A 26 12.76 8.58 10.70
C CYS A 26 12.89 7.42 9.70
N ILE A 27 13.35 6.24 10.12
CA ILE A 27 13.49 5.10 9.20
C ILE A 27 12.12 4.67 8.62
N PRO A 28 11.07 4.45 9.44
CA PRO A 28 9.74 4.10 8.92
C PRO A 28 9.09 5.27 8.18
N ALA A 29 9.34 6.52 8.59
CA ALA A 29 8.80 7.71 7.92
C ALA A 29 9.33 7.86 6.49
N ILE A 30 10.64 7.68 6.29
CA ILE A 30 11.25 7.69 4.94
C ILE A 30 10.69 6.54 4.09
N PHE A 31 10.51 5.36 4.68
CA PHE A 31 9.95 4.21 3.97
C PHE A 31 8.50 4.44 3.52
N LEU A 32 7.63 4.91 4.42
CA LEU A 32 6.24 5.27 4.09
C LEU A 32 6.18 6.35 3.01
N ASN A 33 7.11 7.29 3.07
CA ASN A 33 7.19 8.34 2.09
C ASN A 33 7.58 7.84 0.68
N ILE A 34 8.57 6.94 0.61
CA ILE A 34 8.94 6.27 -0.65
C ILE A 34 7.77 5.43 -1.17
N LEU A 35 7.07 4.73 -0.28
CA LEU A 35 5.89 3.93 -0.63
C LEU A 35 4.77 4.80 -1.21
N ASN A 36 4.46 5.95 -0.59
CA ASN A 36 3.46 6.89 -1.09
C ASN A 36 3.84 7.47 -2.46
N ALA A 37 5.11 7.80 -2.67
CA ALA A 37 5.60 8.23 -3.98
C ALA A 37 5.43 7.11 -5.02
N LEU A 38 5.78 5.87 -4.68
CA LEU A 38 5.65 4.73 -5.57
C LEU A 38 4.19 4.41 -5.89
N LEU A 39 3.29 4.50 -4.90
CA LEU A 39 1.85 4.31 -5.07
C LEU A 39 1.24 5.36 -6.00
N MET A 40 1.74 6.59 -6.01
CA MET A 40 1.30 7.60 -6.97
C MET A 40 1.64 7.19 -8.41
N PHE A 41 2.89 6.79 -8.66
CA PHE A 41 3.29 6.32 -9.99
C PHE A 41 2.55 5.05 -10.39
N ALA A 42 2.38 4.12 -9.44
CA ALA A 42 1.64 2.88 -9.65
C ALA A 42 0.16 3.16 -10.00
N GLY A 43 -0.49 4.11 -9.33
CA GLY A 43 -1.87 4.50 -9.64
C GLY A 43 -2.05 5.05 -11.05
N LEU A 44 -1.11 5.87 -11.52
CA LEU A 44 -1.13 6.42 -12.88
C LEU A 44 -0.92 5.32 -13.94
N ILE A 45 0.06 4.44 -13.71
CA ILE A 45 0.36 3.32 -14.62
C ILE A 45 -0.80 2.31 -14.64
N ALA A 46 -1.38 2.02 -13.48
CA ALA A 46 -2.53 1.12 -13.35
C ALA A 46 -3.72 1.63 -14.17
N LEU A 47 -4.02 2.93 -14.14
CA LEU A 47 -5.10 3.53 -14.92
C LEU A 47 -4.86 3.36 -16.44
N LEU A 48 -3.64 3.60 -16.92
CA LEU A 48 -3.29 3.41 -18.34
C LEU A 48 -3.39 1.94 -18.77
N MET A 49 -2.90 1.02 -17.95
CA MET A 49 -3.02 -0.42 -18.21
C MET A 49 -4.47 -0.90 -18.16
N PHE A 50 -5.32 -0.32 -17.31
CA PHE A 50 -6.73 -0.66 -17.23
C PHE A 50 -7.47 -0.31 -18.53
N ILE A 51 -7.17 0.86 -19.10
CA ILE A 51 -7.74 1.29 -20.39
C ILE A 51 -7.29 0.34 -21.49
N ILE A 52 -5.98 0.13 -21.65
CA ILE A 52 -5.44 -0.71 -22.73
C ILE A 52 -5.85 -2.19 -22.56
N GLY A 53 -5.83 -2.69 -21.32
CA GLY A 53 -6.22 -4.06 -20.97
C GLY A 53 -7.72 -4.32 -21.17
N GLY A 54 -8.57 -3.35 -20.81
CA GLY A 54 -10.01 -3.40 -21.02
C GLY A 54 -10.35 -3.49 -22.52
N PHE A 55 -9.72 -2.65 -23.34
CA PHE A 55 -9.88 -2.74 -24.80
C PHE A 55 -9.37 -4.06 -25.36
N LYS A 56 -8.28 -4.61 -24.82
CA LYS A 56 -7.71 -5.89 -25.26
C LYS A 56 -8.69 -7.05 -25.01
N ILE A 57 -9.37 -7.09 -23.85
CA ILE A 57 -10.36 -8.15 -23.54
C ILE A 57 -11.62 -8.00 -24.42
N MET A 58 -12.04 -6.77 -24.73
CA MET A 58 -13.18 -6.54 -25.64
C MET A 58 -12.86 -6.92 -27.09
N ASN A 59 -11.60 -6.73 -27.52
CA ASN A 59 -11.17 -6.98 -28.90
C ASN A 59 -10.69 -8.41 -29.15
N THR A 60 -10.73 -9.29 -28.15
CA THR A 60 -10.48 -10.73 -28.33
C THR A 60 -11.73 -11.41 -28.87
N ALA A 61 -11.87 -11.35 -30.20
CA ALA A 61 -12.99 -11.84 -31.00
C ALA A 61 -13.26 -13.36 -30.90
N GLY A 62 -13.59 -13.89 -29.72
CA GLY A 62 -14.04 -15.28 -29.52
C GLY A 62 -12.95 -16.34 -29.34
N ASP A 63 -11.70 -15.93 -29.11
CA ASP A 63 -10.59 -16.87 -28.88
C ASP A 63 -10.65 -17.43 -27.45
N ALA A 64 -11.13 -18.68 -27.31
CA ALA A 64 -11.40 -19.33 -26.02
C ALA A 64 -10.19 -19.34 -25.07
N LYS A 65 -8.96 -19.41 -25.63
CA LYS A 65 -7.72 -19.37 -24.83
C LYS A 65 -7.56 -18.06 -24.07
N LYS A 66 -7.92 -16.93 -24.70
CA LYS A 66 -7.79 -15.61 -24.07
C LYS A 66 -8.86 -15.37 -23.00
N ILE A 67 -10.02 -16.01 -23.16
CA ILE A 67 -11.09 -16.01 -22.15
C ILE A 67 -10.68 -16.85 -20.93
N GLU A 68 -10.06 -18.00 -21.15
CA GLU A 68 -9.55 -18.86 -20.07
C GLU A 68 -8.40 -18.19 -19.31
N GLU A 69 -7.46 -17.57 -20.01
CA GLU A 69 -6.41 -16.76 -19.39
C GLU A 69 -6.99 -15.59 -18.58
N ALA A 70 -7.99 -14.88 -19.10
CA ALA A 70 -8.66 -13.81 -18.36
C ALA A 70 -9.31 -14.33 -17.06
N LYS A 71 -9.97 -15.50 -17.09
CA LYS A 71 -10.55 -16.12 -15.88
C LYS A 71 -9.49 -16.47 -14.83
N ASN A 72 -8.32 -16.94 -15.26
CA ASN A 72 -7.22 -17.22 -14.35
C ASN A 72 -6.71 -15.93 -13.70
N VAL A 73 -6.57 -14.85 -14.47
CA VAL A 73 -6.20 -13.52 -13.94
C VAL A 73 -7.22 -13.02 -12.90
N PHE A 74 -8.52 -13.16 -13.17
CA PHE A 74 -9.56 -12.81 -12.20
C PHE A 74 -9.48 -13.64 -10.92
N THR A 75 -9.21 -14.94 -11.04
CA THR A 75 -9.09 -15.84 -9.89
C THR A 75 -7.90 -15.43 -9.00
N PHE A 76 -6.74 -15.14 -9.60
CA PHE A 76 -5.58 -14.65 -8.85
C PHE A 76 -5.82 -13.27 -8.22
N ALA A 77 -6.52 -12.36 -8.92
CA ALA A 77 -6.87 -11.05 -8.37
C ALA A 77 -7.77 -11.17 -7.13
N ILE A 78 -8.75 -12.07 -7.15
CA ILE A 78 -9.65 -12.33 -6.02
C ILE A 78 -8.87 -12.92 -4.84
N ILE A 79 -7.99 -13.90 -5.09
CA ILE A 79 -7.15 -14.50 -4.05
C ILE A 79 -6.24 -13.46 -3.40
N GLY A 80 -5.61 -12.59 -4.20
CA GLY A 80 -4.77 -11.51 -3.69
C GLY A 80 -5.54 -10.55 -2.78
N LEU A 81 -6.75 -10.14 -3.20
CA LEU A 81 -7.61 -9.30 -2.37
C LEU A 81 -8.00 -10.00 -1.06
N MET A 82 -8.32 -11.30 -1.13
CA MET A 82 -8.70 -12.09 0.04
C MET A 82 -7.56 -12.15 1.07
N ILE A 83 -6.32 -12.33 0.62
CA ILE A 83 -5.13 -12.35 1.50
C ILE A 83 -4.94 -11.00 2.20
N VAL A 84 -5.10 -9.88 1.48
CA VAL A 84 -4.99 -8.55 2.08
C VAL A 84 -6.03 -8.35 3.17
N LEU A 85 -7.29 -8.71 2.91
CA LEU A 85 -8.36 -8.64 3.90
C LEU A 85 -8.07 -9.52 5.13
N LEU A 86 -7.62 -10.76 4.91
CA LEU A 86 -7.25 -11.66 6.00
C LEU A 86 -6.07 -11.14 6.82
N SER A 87 -5.09 -10.51 6.19
CA SER A 87 -3.94 -9.88 6.88
C SER A 87 -4.40 -8.80 7.86
N PHE A 88 -5.32 -7.92 7.44
CA PHE A 88 -5.88 -6.89 8.33
C PHE A 88 -6.60 -7.49 9.53
N VAL A 89 -7.38 -8.55 9.32
CA VAL A 89 -8.07 -9.24 10.42
C VAL A 89 -7.07 -9.93 11.34
N ALA A 90 -6.08 -10.64 10.78
CA ALA A 90 -5.06 -11.33 11.56
C ALA A 90 -4.26 -10.37 12.45
N ILE A 91 -3.81 -9.22 11.92
CA ILE A 91 -3.09 -8.20 12.68
C ILE A 91 -3.94 -7.67 13.84
N ARG A 92 -5.23 -7.40 13.62
CA ARG A 92 -6.15 -6.94 14.67
C ARG A 92 -6.42 -8.01 15.74
N VAL A 93 -6.51 -9.27 15.34
CA VAL A 93 -6.67 -10.37 16.31
C VAL A 93 -5.41 -10.47 17.19
N ILE A 94 -4.22 -10.36 16.59
CA ILE A 94 -2.97 -10.37 17.33
C ILE A 94 -2.90 -9.18 18.30
N SER A 95 -3.29 -7.98 17.89
CA SER A 95 -3.28 -6.80 18.78
C SER A 95 -4.23 -6.97 19.98
N ILE A 96 -5.40 -7.57 19.78
CA ILE A 96 -6.37 -7.84 20.86
C ILE A 96 -5.83 -8.88 21.85
N VAL A 97 -5.22 -9.96 21.34
CA VAL A 97 -4.70 -11.05 22.17
C VAL A 97 -3.45 -10.63 22.96
N THR A 98 -2.59 -9.82 22.34
CA THR A 98 -1.33 -9.37 22.96
C THR A 98 -1.48 -8.08 23.77
N GLY A 99 -2.56 -7.33 23.58
CA GLY A 99 -2.76 -6.02 24.22
C GLY A 99 -1.82 -4.92 23.70
N VAL A 100 -1.08 -5.17 22.63
CA VAL A 100 -0.11 -4.23 22.05
C VAL A 100 -0.69 -3.62 20.77
N GLU A 101 -1.20 -2.39 20.87
CA GLU A 101 -1.73 -1.64 19.72
C GLU A 101 -0.62 -1.15 18.77
N CYS A 102 0.65 -1.31 19.16
CA CYS A 102 1.81 -0.88 18.38
C CYS A 102 2.05 -1.71 17.12
N ILE A 103 1.40 -2.88 16.99
CA ILE A 103 1.56 -3.75 15.82
C ILE A 103 0.84 -3.17 14.59
N THR A 104 -0.17 -2.30 14.77
CA THR A 104 -0.90 -1.68 13.66
C THR A 104 -0.20 -0.43 13.10
N GLN A 105 0.83 0.08 13.78
CA GLN A 105 1.59 1.24 13.33
C GLN A 105 2.94 0.80 12.75
N PHE A 106 3.20 1.19 11.51
CA PHE A 106 4.52 1.05 10.88
C PHE A 106 5.46 2.12 11.45
N GLY A 107 5.90 1.94 12.69
CA GLY A 107 6.70 2.90 13.43
C GLY A 107 7.27 2.31 14.71
N PHE A 108 8.34 2.91 15.23
CA PHE A 108 8.94 2.52 16.52
C PHE A 108 8.25 3.16 17.73
N GLY A 109 7.26 4.02 17.49
CA GLY A 109 6.41 4.57 18.53
C GLY A 109 5.22 3.66 18.78
N CYS A 110 4.82 3.52 20.03
CA CYS A 110 3.45 3.20 20.38
C CYS A 110 2.75 4.55 20.55
N ALA A 111 2.04 5.05 19.54
CA ALA A 111 1.14 6.18 19.73
C ALA A 111 0.14 5.79 20.84
N SER A 112 0.15 6.57 21.93
CA SER A 112 -0.85 6.52 23.00
C SER A 112 -1.90 7.58 22.75
#